data_AF-A0A0C9YM42-F1
#
_entry.id   AF-A0A0C9YM42-F1
#
_cell.length_a   1.000
_cell.length_b   1.000
_cell.length_c   1.000
_cell.angle_alpha   90.00
_cell.angle_beta   90.00
_cell.angle_gamma   90.00
#
_symmetry.space_group_name_H-M   'P 1'
#
loop_
_entity.id
_entity.type
_entity.pdbx_description
1 polymer ?
#
loop_
_entity_poly.entity_id
_entity_poly.type
_entity_poly.pdbx_seq_one_letter_code
_entity_poly.pdbx_strand_id
1 'polypeptide(L)' 'MKTEPLQSNDYNCGLWCLAQMAAVLRGFDLTGLCEWDMLAFHCYLHELITHIPVPSH' A
#
# COMPACT_ATOMS: atom_id res chain seq x y z
N MET A 1 2.38 -21.74 9.92
CA MET A 1 1.91 -20.38 10.26
C MET A 1 1.84 -19.61 8.95
N LYS A 2 0.65 -19.18 8.53
CA LYS A 2 0.49 -18.47 7.25
C LYS A 2 0.98 -17.03 7.43
N THR A 3 2.02 -16.66 6.70
CA THR A 3 2.61 -15.31 6.65
C THR A 3 2.05 -14.52 5.47
N GLU A 4 0.79 -14.76 5.11
CA GLU A 4 0.14 -14.05 4.01
C GLU A 4 -0.70 -12.91 4.59
N PRO A 5 -0.78 -11.74 3.93
CA PRO A 5 -1.67 -10.67 4.32
C PRO A 5 -3.12 -11.19 4.37
N LEU A 6 -3.69 -11.27 5.58
CA LEU A 6 -5.09 -11.63 5.77
C LEU A 6 -5.93 -10.36 5.63
N GLN A 7 -6.52 -10.17 4.46
CA GLN A 7 -7.46 -9.09 4.21
C GLN A 7 -8.88 -9.52 4.64
N SER A 8 -9.46 -8.83 5.63
CA SER A 8 -10.78 -9.18 6.17
C SER A 8 -11.95 -8.45 5.50
N ASN A 9 -11.67 -7.47 4.62
CA ASN A 9 -12.66 -6.68 3.89
C ASN A 9 -12.44 -6.75 2.37
N ASP A 10 -13.46 -6.48 1.59
CA ASP A 10 -13.53 -6.85 0.18
C ASP A 10 -12.87 -5.79 -0.74
N TYR A 11 -12.51 -4.63 -0.18
CA TYR A 11 -12.17 -3.42 -0.97
C TYR A 11 -10.70 -2.98 -0.90
N ASN A 12 -9.91 -3.47 0.07
CA ASN A 12 -8.52 -3.01 0.26
C ASN A 12 -7.45 -3.80 -0.51
N CYS A 13 -7.83 -4.69 -1.43
CA CYS A 13 -6.86 -5.60 -2.07
C CYS A 13 -5.82 -4.83 -2.90
N GLY A 14 -6.25 -3.76 -3.58
CA GLY A 14 -5.33 -2.87 -4.29
C GLY A 14 -4.33 -2.18 -3.36
N LEU A 15 -4.78 -1.73 -2.18
CA LEU A 15 -3.92 -1.10 -1.18
C LEU A 15 -2.87 -2.07 -0.64
N TRP A 16 -3.25 -3.31 -0.36
CA TRP A 16 -2.31 -4.35 0.08
C TRP A 16 -1.26 -4.67 -0.99
N CYS A 17 -1.67 -4.78 -2.26
CA CYS A 17 -0.73 -4.97 -3.37
C CYS A 17 0.27 -3.80 -3.47
N LEU A 18 -0.20 -2.55 -3.35
CA LEU A 18 0.65 -1.36 -3.42
C LEU A 18 1.60 -1.28 -2.21
N ALA A 19 1.13 -1.62 -1.02
CA ALA A 19 1.98 -1.71 0.16
C ALA A 19 3.07 -2.77 -0.01
N GLN A 20 2.73 -3.94 -0.55
CA GLN A 20 3.69 -5.02 -0.79
C GLN A 20 4.71 -4.64 -1.87
N MET A 21 4.29 -3.99 -2.95
CA MET A 21 5.21 -3.43 -3.95
C MET A 21 6.17 -2.42 -3.32
N ALA A 22 5.67 -1.51 -2.48
CA ALA A 22 6.50 -0.53 -1.79
C ALA A 22 7.51 -1.17 -0.83
N ALA A 23 7.12 -2.23 -0.12
CA ALA A 23 8.01 -3.00 0.76
C ALA A 23 9.15 -3.66 -0.02
N VAL A 24 8.81 -4.36 -1.12
CA VAL A 24 9.79 -5.01 -1.99
C VAL A 24 10.78 -4.01 -2.58
N LEU A 25 10.28 -2.87 -3.07
CA LEU A 25 11.13 -1.79 -3.61
C LEU A 25 12.08 -1.18 -2.56
N ARG A 26 11.73 -1.28 -1.28
CA ARG A 26 12.58 -0.87 -0.16
C ARG A 26 13.51 -1.98 0.35
N GLY A 27 13.46 -3.17 -0.24
CA GLY A 27 14.27 -4.32 0.15
C GLY A 27 13.69 -5.15 1.30
N PHE A 28 12.38 -5.05 1.55
CA PHE A 28 11.68 -5.84 2.58
C PHE A 28 10.77 -6.90 1.95
N ASP A 29 10.75 -8.09 2.55
CA ASP A 29 9.89 -9.19 2.09
C ASP A 29 8.41 -8.97 2.39
N LEU A 30 8.10 -8.25 3.48
CA LEU A 30 6.74 -8.00 3.96
C LEU A 30 6.55 -6.52 4.30
N THR A 31 5.30 -6.07 4.25
CA THR A 31 4.94 -4.66 4.51
C THR A 31 5.08 -4.25 5.98
N GLY A 32 4.92 -5.21 6.91
CA GLY A 32 4.81 -4.94 8.34
C GLY A 32 3.51 -4.21 8.74
N LEU A 33 2.60 -3.96 7.79
CA LEU A 33 1.34 -3.28 8.02
C LEU A 33 0.24 -4.27 8.40
N CYS A 34 -0.72 -3.82 9.20
CA CYS A 34 -1.96 -4.53 9.48
C CYS A 34 -3.17 -3.79 8.88
N GLU A 35 -4.37 -4.36 9.03
CA GLU A 35 -5.59 -3.81 8.44
C GLU A 35 -5.90 -2.38 8.88
N TRP A 36 -5.62 -2.05 10.16
CA TRP A 36 -5.80 -0.70 10.70
C TRP A 36 -4.88 0.34 10.06
N ASP A 37 -3.73 -0.09 9.55
CA ASP A 37 -2.77 0.80 8.89
C ASP A 37 -3.16 1.12 7.43
N MET A 38 -4.08 0.34 6.84
CA MET A 38 -4.45 0.51 5.43
C MET A 38 -5.08 1.88 5.15
N LEU A 39 -5.81 2.45 6.11
CA LEU A 39 -6.36 3.80 5.98
C LEU A 39 -5.25 4.86 5.97
N ALA A 40 -4.26 4.74 6.84
CA ALA A 40 -3.11 5.65 6.87
C ALA A 40 -2.26 5.52 5.60
N PHE A 41 -2.04 4.28 5.13
CA PHE A 41 -1.34 4.01 3.88
C PHE A 41 -2.08 4.58 2.66
N HIS A 42 -3.42 4.53 2.65
CA HIS A 42 -4.24 5.16 1.61
C HIS A 42 -4.05 6.68 1.57
N CYS A 43 -4.11 7.35 2.73
CA CYS A 43 -3.88 8.80 2.81
C CYS A 43 -2.47 9.18 2.34
N TYR A 44 -1.46 8.42 2.78
CA TYR A 44 -0.07 8.60 2.36
C TYR A 44 0.08 8.46 0.83
N LEU A 45 -0.50 7.40 0.25
CA LEU A 45 -0.47 7.17 -1.18
C LEU A 45 -1.15 8.31 -1.96
N HIS A 46 -2.32 8.77 -1.48
CA HIS A 46 -3.03 9.88 -2.08
C HIS A 46 -2.17 11.16 -2.11
N GLU A 47 -1.52 11.50 -0.99
CA GLU A 47 -0.59 12.64 -0.92
C GLU A 47 0.53 12.50 -1.96
N LEU A 48 1.18 11.34 -2.05
CA LEU A 48 2.22 11.10 -3.06
C LEU A 48 1.70 11.30 -4.49
N ILE A 49 0.51 10.78 -4.80
CA ILE A 49 -0.11 10.91 -6.13
C ILE A 49 -0.38 12.37 -6.47
N THR A 50 -0.83 13.19 -5.51
CA THR A 50 -1.06 14.63 -5.74
C THR A 50 0.22 15.41 -6.06
N HIS A 51 1.39 14.86 -5.71
CA HIS A 51 2.69 15.45 -6.03
C HIS A 51 3.29 14.93 -7.34
N ILE A 52 2.65 13.98 -8.04
CA ILE A 52 3.10 13.54 -9.36
C ILE A 52 2.81 14.67 -10.36
N PRO A 53 3.83 15.22 -11.04
CA PRO A 53 3.62 16.25 -12.05
C PRO A 53 2.71 15.74 -13.17
N VAL A 54 1.66 16.50 -13.51
CA VAL A 54 0.85 16.22 -14.69
C VAL A 54 1.66 16.60 -15.92
N PRO A 55 1.82 15.72 -16.93
CA PRO A 55 2.51 16.08 -18.16
C PRO A 55 1.84 17.29 -18.80
N SER A 56 2.61 18.35 -19.03
CA SER A 56 2.17 19.48 -19.87
C SER A 56 1.91 18.95 -21.28
N HIS A 57 0.73 19.24 -21.83
CA HIS A 57 0.38 18.95 -23.23
C HIS A 57 1.33 19.64 -24.22
#